data_AF-A0A7S3BSP8-F1
#
_entry.id   AF-A0A7S3BSP8-F1
#
_cell.length_a   1.000
_cell.length_b   1.000
_cell.length_c   1.000
_cell.angle_alpha   90.00
_cell.angle_beta   90.00
_cell.angle_gamma   90.00
#
_symmetry.space_group_name_H-M   'P 1'
#
loop_
_entity.id
_entity.type
_entity.pdbx_description
1 polymer ?
#
loop_
_entity_poly.entity_id
_entity_poly.type
_entity_poly.pdbx_seq_one_letter_code
_entity_poly.pdbx_strand_id
1 'polypeptide(L)'
;MCGSPLCGYVPRTLLNVPKGERLHLRLRVREREATLVKVRGESIQHVLMKGFLWALLLPNYPDAACEINVGHRYRPDVVALSPTGGPLCWGECGAVTVEKLRALATEFPHTHFAVAKWAHSDLSGYAEQLRTELALPPRSAPFEILSIPDNAPDTFLTDDGQVELAREDLQILQLAELEEGSSDPQRS
;
A
#
# COMPACT_ATOMS: atom_id res chain seq x y z
N MET A 1 -21.45 -18.75 5.46
CA MET A 1 -20.29 -17.94 5.00
C MET A 1 -19.91 -18.43 3.61
N CYS A 2 -19.69 -17.54 2.65
CA CYS A 2 -19.28 -17.94 1.30
C CYS A 2 -17.92 -18.62 1.37
N GLY A 3 -17.80 -19.86 0.88
CA GLY A 3 -16.56 -20.64 0.95
C GLY A 3 -15.48 -20.18 -0.05
N SER A 4 -15.87 -19.38 -1.05
CA SER A 4 -14.97 -18.81 -2.06
C SER A 4 -14.15 -17.65 -1.47
N PRO A 5 -12.82 -17.61 -1.66
CA PRO A 5 -11.96 -16.49 -1.26
C PRO A 5 -12.40 -15.13 -1.83
N LEU A 6 -13.02 -15.12 -3.01
CA LEU A 6 -13.49 -13.92 -3.71
C LEU A 6 -15.02 -13.77 -3.64
N CYS A 7 -15.69 -14.42 -2.68
CA CYS A 7 -17.12 -14.33 -2.44
C CYS A 7 -18.02 -14.65 -3.66
N GLY A 8 -17.59 -15.55 -4.56
CA GLY A 8 -18.35 -15.93 -5.76
C GLY A 8 -18.05 -15.07 -6.99
N TYR A 9 -17.17 -14.08 -6.86
CA TYR A 9 -16.53 -13.43 -7.99
C TYR A 9 -15.28 -14.20 -8.42
N VAL A 10 -14.85 -13.92 -9.64
CA VAL A 10 -13.52 -14.26 -10.18
C VAL A 10 -12.80 -12.95 -10.51
N PRO A 11 -11.46 -12.94 -10.67
CA PRO A 11 -10.68 -11.73 -10.86
C PRO A 11 -11.24 -10.78 -11.93
N ARG A 12 -11.54 -11.32 -13.12
CA ARG A 12 -12.17 -10.61 -14.26
C ARG A 12 -13.54 -9.99 -14.02
N THR A 13 -14.19 -10.34 -12.92
CA THR A 13 -15.50 -9.81 -12.53
C THR A 13 -15.46 -8.96 -11.29
N LEU A 14 -14.34 -8.90 -10.56
CA LEU A 14 -14.25 -8.15 -9.30
C LEU A 14 -14.52 -6.66 -9.52
N LEU A 15 -14.04 -6.08 -10.62
CA LEU A 15 -14.28 -4.67 -10.90
C LEU A 15 -15.76 -4.34 -11.18
N ASN A 16 -16.59 -5.35 -11.44
CA ASN A 16 -18.03 -5.21 -11.63
C ASN A 16 -18.82 -5.27 -10.30
N VAL A 17 -18.14 -5.46 -9.17
CA VAL A 17 -18.78 -5.46 -7.84
C VAL A 17 -19.52 -4.14 -7.62
N PRO A 18 -20.83 -4.17 -7.36
CA PRO A 18 -21.61 -2.98 -7.05
C PRO A 18 -21.06 -2.19 -5.86
N LYS A 19 -21.07 -0.86 -5.96
CA LYS A 19 -20.58 0.03 -4.90
C LYS A 19 -21.27 -0.18 -3.54
N GLY A 20 -22.55 -0.55 -3.56
CA GLY A 20 -23.35 -0.80 -2.35
C GLY A 20 -23.11 -2.15 -1.70
N GLU A 21 -22.43 -3.07 -2.37
CA GLU A 21 -22.27 -4.44 -1.92
C GLU A 21 -21.17 -4.57 -0.86
N ARG A 22 -21.43 -5.43 0.15
CA ARG A 22 -20.46 -5.78 1.19
C ARG A 22 -19.87 -7.14 0.86
N LEU A 23 -18.54 -7.23 0.85
CA LEU A 23 -17.81 -8.46 0.50
C LEU A 23 -16.66 -8.70 1.47
N HIS A 24 -16.29 -9.97 1.62
CA HIS A 24 -15.12 -10.40 2.36
C HIS A 24 -14.15 -11.06 1.38
N LEU A 25 -13.08 -10.37 1.03
CA LEU A 25 -12.03 -10.93 0.18
C LEU A 25 -10.96 -11.55 1.07
N ARG A 26 -10.62 -12.81 0.80
CA ARG A 26 -9.44 -13.47 1.38
C ARG A 26 -8.36 -13.50 0.33
N LEU A 27 -7.27 -12.79 0.59
CA LEU A 27 -6.10 -12.72 -0.28
C LEU A 27 -4.94 -13.44 0.37
N ARG A 28 -4.18 -14.18 -0.42
CA ARG A 28 -3.07 -15.01 0.05
C ARG A 28 -1.79 -14.64 -0.69
N VAL A 29 -0.69 -14.60 0.05
CA VAL A 29 0.65 -14.41 -0.48
C VAL A 29 1.54 -15.41 0.24
N ARG A 30 2.01 -16.43 -0.48
CA ARG A 30 2.70 -17.58 0.13
C ARG A 30 1.85 -18.15 1.28
N GLU A 31 2.41 -18.24 2.49
CA GLU A 31 1.76 -18.74 3.71
C GLU A 31 1.03 -17.65 4.52
N ARG A 32 0.83 -16.46 3.97
CA ARG A 32 0.14 -15.34 4.63
C ARG A 32 -1.23 -15.14 4.00
N GLU A 33 -2.21 -14.80 4.84
CA GLU A 33 -3.56 -14.47 4.42
C GLU A 33 -3.99 -13.14 5.04
N ALA A 34 -4.65 -12.30 4.25
CA ALA A 34 -5.35 -11.12 4.70
C ALA A 34 -6.84 -11.23 4.35
N THR A 35 -7.72 -10.91 5.30
CA THR A 35 -9.15 -10.73 5.04
C THR A 35 -9.46 -9.25 4.95
N LEU A 36 -9.89 -8.81 3.77
CA LEU A 36 -10.30 -7.43 3.50
C LEU A 36 -11.82 -7.36 3.40
N VAL A 37 -12.42 -6.39 4.08
CA VAL A 37 -13.87 -6.22 4.07
C VAL A 37 -14.23 -4.99 3.27
N LYS A 38 -14.82 -5.19 2.10
CA LYS A 38 -15.44 -4.10 1.36
C LYS A 38 -16.67 -3.64 2.12
N VAL A 39 -16.68 -2.39 2.60
CA VAL A 39 -17.87 -1.79 3.21
C VAL A 39 -18.68 -0.96 2.21
N ARG A 40 -19.87 -0.52 2.62
CA ARG A 40 -20.72 0.36 1.80
C ARG A 40 -20.04 1.72 1.63
N GLY A 41 -19.97 2.21 0.39
CA GLY A 41 -19.37 3.51 0.06
C GLY A 41 -17.93 3.41 -0.42
N GLU A 42 -17.23 2.34 -0.05
CA GLU A 42 -15.90 2.00 -0.55
C GLU A 42 -15.98 1.28 -1.91
N SER A 43 -15.10 1.62 -2.85
CA SER A 43 -14.99 0.92 -4.12
C SER A 43 -14.22 -0.38 -3.98
N ILE A 44 -14.52 -1.36 -4.83
CA ILE A 44 -13.73 -2.60 -4.89
C ILE A 44 -12.26 -2.33 -5.25
N GLN A 45 -12.01 -1.33 -6.10
CA GLN A 45 -10.65 -0.87 -6.44
C GLN A 45 -9.87 -0.47 -5.19
N HIS A 46 -10.49 0.24 -4.25
CA HIS A 46 -9.82 0.64 -3.02
C HIS A 46 -9.43 -0.58 -2.17
N VAL A 47 -10.35 -1.54 -2.02
CA VAL A 47 -10.08 -2.79 -1.30
C VAL A 47 -8.95 -3.58 -1.97
N LEU A 48 -8.95 -3.66 -3.30
CA LEU A 48 -7.91 -4.35 -4.05
C LEU A 48 -6.56 -3.64 -3.94
N MET A 49 -6.51 -2.31 -3.95
CA MET A 49 -5.27 -1.56 -3.69
C MET A 49 -4.65 -1.94 -2.35
N LYS A 50 -5.46 -2.07 -1.28
CA LYS A 50 -4.96 -2.50 0.03
C LYS A 50 -4.32 -3.89 -0.05
N GLY A 51 -4.99 -4.81 -0.73
CA GLY A 51 -4.51 -6.17 -0.94
C GLY A 51 -3.21 -6.26 -1.72
N PHE A 52 -3.12 -5.54 -2.85
CA PHE A 52 -1.92 -5.49 -3.67
C PHE A 52 -0.78 -4.78 -2.97
N LEU A 53 -1.05 -3.67 -2.27
CA LEU A 53 -0.05 -2.96 -1.48
C LEU A 53 0.49 -3.83 -0.34
N TRP A 54 -0.39 -4.56 0.35
CA TRP A 54 0.00 -5.53 1.36
C TRP A 54 0.90 -6.62 0.78
N ALA A 55 0.52 -7.21 -0.35
CA ALA A 55 1.32 -8.23 -1.03
C ALA A 55 2.71 -7.71 -1.42
N LEU A 56 2.78 -6.47 -1.91
CA LEU A 56 4.02 -5.82 -2.32
C LEU A 56 4.98 -5.55 -1.14
N LEU A 57 4.43 -5.27 0.05
CA LEU A 57 5.21 -4.93 1.24
C LEU A 57 5.69 -6.16 2.01
N LEU A 58 4.97 -7.28 1.93
CA LEU A 58 5.28 -8.51 2.68
C LEU A 58 6.73 -9.02 2.55
N PRO A 59 7.41 -8.97 1.38
CA PRO A 59 8.80 -9.42 1.27
C PRO A 59 9.77 -8.69 2.22
N ASN A 60 9.53 -7.39 2.47
CA ASN A 60 10.38 -6.57 3.33
C ASN A 60 9.79 -6.39 4.74
N TYR A 61 8.48 -6.57 4.88
CA TYR A 61 7.73 -6.41 6.12
C TYR A 61 6.82 -7.61 6.35
N PRO A 62 7.34 -8.75 6.85
CA PRO A 62 6.59 -10.01 6.95
C PRO A 62 5.36 -9.97 7.87
N ASP A 63 5.30 -8.97 8.76
CA ASP A 63 4.23 -8.71 9.71
C ASP A 63 3.31 -7.56 9.26
N ALA A 64 3.40 -7.13 8.00
CA ALA A 64 2.48 -6.14 7.44
C ALA A 64 1.03 -6.63 7.53
N ALA A 65 0.14 -5.76 7.98
CA ALA A 65 -1.27 -6.05 8.19
C ALA A 65 -2.15 -4.94 7.61
N CYS A 66 -3.32 -5.33 7.09
CA CYS A 66 -4.31 -4.40 6.57
C CYS A 66 -5.21 -3.86 7.69
N GLU A 67 -5.49 -2.56 7.64
CA GLU A 67 -6.53 -1.91 8.42
C GLU A 67 -6.46 -2.14 9.95
N ILE A 68 -5.28 -2.28 10.54
CA ILE A 68 -5.20 -2.40 12.01
C ILE A 68 -5.31 -1.02 12.68
N ASN A 69 -5.81 -1.00 13.92
CA ASN A 69 -5.80 0.23 14.73
C ASN A 69 -4.43 0.37 15.39
N VAL A 70 -3.74 1.48 15.10
CA VAL A 70 -2.40 1.78 15.61
C VAL A 70 -2.39 2.84 16.71
N GLY A 71 -3.57 3.26 17.22
CA GLY A 71 -3.68 4.28 18.26
C GLY A 71 -3.31 5.70 17.81
N HIS A 72 -3.15 5.94 16.51
CA HIS A 72 -2.84 7.24 15.92
C HIS A 72 -4.09 7.88 15.30
N ARG A 73 -4.11 9.23 15.19
CA ARG A 73 -5.26 9.97 14.61
C ARG A 73 -5.56 9.59 13.16
N TYR A 74 -4.53 9.19 12.42
CA TYR A 74 -4.64 8.63 11.08
C TYR A 74 -4.51 7.12 11.17
N ARG A 75 -5.43 6.40 10.52
CA ARG A 75 -5.36 4.94 10.38
C ARG A 75 -4.69 4.61 9.04
N PRO A 76 -3.65 3.75 9.02
CA PRO A 76 -3.07 3.25 7.78
C PRO A 76 -4.00 2.25 7.11
N ASP A 77 -3.89 2.16 5.79
CA ASP A 77 -4.53 1.07 5.03
C ASP A 77 -3.74 -0.23 5.16
N VAL A 78 -2.41 -0.13 5.16
CA VAL A 78 -1.48 -1.24 5.41
C VAL A 78 -0.37 -0.73 6.33
N VAL A 79 0.06 -1.51 7.31
CA VAL A 79 1.14 -1.10 8.23
C VAL A 79 1.90 -2.31 8.73
N ALA A 80 3.19 -2.15 8.96
CA ALA A 80 3.98 -3.05 9.78
C ALA A 80 4.54 -2.27 10.97
N LEU A 81 4.46 -2.85 12.15
CA LEU A 81 4.91 -2.21 13.39
C LEU A 81 6.20 -2.88 13.89
N SER A 82 7.05 -2.10 14.53
CA SER A 82 8.16 -2.60 15.31
C SER A 82 7.65 -3.32 16.57
N PRO A 83 8.49 -4.12 17.25
CA PRO A 83 8.14 -4.68 18.56
C PRO A 83 7.76 -3.63 19.61
N THR A 84 8.22 -2.38 19.45
CA THR A 84 7.89 -1.25 20.34
C THR A 84 6.62 -0.50 19.92
N GLY A 85 5.96 -0.92 18.82
CA GLY A 85 4.71 -0.34 18.33
C GLY A 85 4.85 0.84 17.36
N GLY A 86 6.08 1.25 17.02
CA GLY A 86 6.33 2.30 16.02
C GLY A 86 6.20 1.76 14.58
N PRO A 87 5.73 2.54 13.60
CA PRO A 87 5.56 2.05 12.24
C PRO A 87 6.91 1.83 11.54
N LEU A 88 7.17 0.61 11.08
CA LEU A 88 8.28 0.29 10.17
C LEU A 88 7.93 0.62 8.73
N CYS A 89 6.67 0.38 8.34
CA CYS A 89 6.12 0.82 7.07
C CYS A 89 4.68 1.31 7.23
N TRP A 90 4.25 2.20 6.34
CA TRP A 90 2.93 2.80 6.33
C TRP A 90 2.41 2.96 4.89
N GLY A 91 1.30 2.30 4.61
CA GLY A 91 0.62 2.26 3.33
C GLY A 91 -0.66 3.07 3.31
N GLU A 92 -0.87 3.83 2.23
CA GLU A 92 -2.09 4.60 1.96
C GLU A 92 -2.59 4.29 0.55
N CYS A 93 -3.90 4.20 0.36
CA CYS A 93 -4.52 3.86 -0.93
C CYS A 93 -5.47 4.97 -1.41
N GLY A 94 -5.47 5.22 -2.72
CA GLY A 94 -6.42 6.12 -3.36
C GLY A 94 -6.16 7.60 -3.09
N ALA A 95 -7.17 8.31 -2.59
CA ALA A 95 -7.12 9.75 -2.37
C ALA A 95 -6.60 10.05 -0.96
N VAL A 96 -5.39 10.62 -0.87
CA VAL A 96 -4.75 11.04 0.37
C VAL A 96 -4.35 12.51 0.26
N THR A 97 -4.55 13.28 1.32
CA THR A 97 -4.22 14.72 1.32
C THR A 97 -2.74 14.93 1.59
N VAL A 98 -2.16 15.97 0.99
CA VAL A 98 -0.77 16.38 1.26
C VAL A 98 -0.54 16.72 2.72
N GLU A 99 -1.53 17.35 3.39
CA GLU A 99 -1.45 17.64 4.82
C GLU A 99 -1.25 16.37 5.65
N LYS A 100 -2.02 15.31 5.37
CA LYS A 100 -1.89 14.01 6.05
C LYS A 100 -0.52 13.39 5.78
N LEU A 101 -0.09 13.35 4.52
CA LEU A 101 1.20 12.80 4.13
C LEU A 101 2.38 13.53 4.79
N ARG A 102 2.35 14.87 4.78
CA ARG A 102 3.37 15.71 5.42
C ARG A 102 3.42 15.44 6.91
N ALA A 103 2.27 15.44 7.59
CA ALA A 103 2.20 15.19 9.02
C ALA A 103 2.81 13.82 9.40
N LEU A 104 2.43 12.76 8.68
CA LEU A 104 2.96 11.41 8.90
C LEU A 104 4.47 11.34 8.61
N ALA A 105 4.94 11.92 7.51
CA ALA A 105 6.34 11.88 7.12
C ALA A 105 7.25 12.65 8.08
N THR A 106 6.76 13.76 8.65
CA THR A 106 7.46 14.53 9.68
C THR A 106 7.49 13.80 11.01
N GLU A 107 6.38 13.19 11.43
CA GLU A 107 6.29 12.46 12.70
C GLU A 107 7.11 11.17 12.68
N PHE A 108 7.17 10.50 11.52
CA PHE A 108 7.85 9.21 11.35
C PHE A 108 8.94 9.28 10.25
N PRO A 109 10.10 9.92 10.51
CA PRO A 109 11.17 10.11 9.51
C PRO A 109 11.88 8.81 9.09
N HIS A 110 11.79 7.76 9.91
CA HIS A 110 12.43 6.46 9.67
C HIS A 110 11.46 5.39 9.14
N THR A 111 10.21 5.76 8.85
CA THR A 111 9.19 4.85 8.32
C THR A 111 9.21 4.84 6.81
N HIS A 112 9.10 3.65 6.22
CA HIS A 112 8.85 3.50 4.79
C HIS A 112 7.39 3.84 4.48
N PHE A 113 7.15 4.88 3.69
CA PHE A 113 5.82 5.23 3.21
C PHE A 113 5.58 4.72 1.79
N ALA A 114 4.40 4.16 1.53
CA ALA A 114 3.97 3.77 0.19
C ALA A 114 2.54 4.25 -0.09
N VAL A 115 2.35 5.01 -1.17
CA VAL A 115 1.04 5.51 -1.60
C VAL A 115 0.62 4.82 -2.88
N ALA A 116 -0.42 4.01 -2.82
CA ALA A 116 -0.97 3.30 -3.96
C ALA A 116 -2.08 4.12 -4.65
N LYS A 117 -1.99 4.26 -5.97
CA LYS A 117 -3.03 4.82 -6.84
C LYS A 117 -3.57 3.74 -7.77
N TRP A 118 -4.83 3.86 -8.18
CA TRP A 118 -5.42 2.95 -9.17
C TRP A 118 -5.34 3.57 -10.56
N ALA A 119 -4.73 2.86 -11.50
CA ALA A 119 -4.63 3.18 -12.92
C ALA A 119 -4.27 4.66 -13.18
N HIS A 120 -3.36 5.21 -12.38
CA HIS A 120 -2.96 6.61 -12.50
C HIS A 120 -2.04 6.76 -13.71
N SER A 121 -2.53 7.42 -14.76
CA SER A 121 -1.87 7.48 -16.07
C SER A 121 -0.61 8.36 -16.09
N ASP A 122 -0.58 9.44 -15.31
CA ASP A 122 0.60 10.31 -15.17
C ASP A 122 1.14 10.26 -13.73
N LEU A 123 1.73 9.12 -13.37
CA LEU A 123 2.31 8.96 -12.04
C LEU A 123 3.51 9.89 -11.83
N SER A 124 4.27 10.18 -12.88
CA SER A 124 5.46 11.04 -12.82
C SER A 124 5.11 12.49 -12.50
N GLY A 125 4.15 13.09 -13.22
CA GLY A 125 3.70 14.46 -12.95
C GLY A 125 3.06 14.58 -11.56
N TYR A 126 2.30 13.58 -11.13
CA TYR A 126 1.75 13.55 -9.78
C TYR A 126 2.84 13.41 -8.70
N ALA A 127 3.88 12.62 -8.95
CA ALA A 127 5.04 12.52 -8.06
C ALA A 127 5.79 13.85 -7.96
N GLU A 128 5.99 14.57 -9.06
CA GLU A 128 6.62 15.90 -9.07
C GLU A 128 5.82 16.94 -8.28
N GLN A 129 4.49 16.94 -8.45
CA GLN A 129 3.59 17.76 -7.65
C GLN A 129 3.74 17.45 -6.16
N LEU A 130 3.67 16.17 -5.77
CA LEU A 130 3.82 15.77 -4.37
C LEU A 130 5.19 16.10 -3.79
N ARG A 131 6.29 15.92 -4.55
CA ARG A 131 7.63 16.33 -4.10
C ARG A 131 7.68 17.82 -3.79
N THR A 132 7.09 18.64 -4.65
CA THR A 132 7.02 20.10 -4.49
C THR A 132 6.16 20.48 -3.29
N GLU A 133 4.97 19.89 -3.19
CA GLU A 133 4.00 20.20 -2.15
C GLU A 133 4.35 19.63 -0.78
N LEU A 134 5.11 18.55 -0.70
CA LEU A 134 5.59 18.00 0.58
C LEU A 134 6.91 18.65 1.00
N ALA A 135 7.81 18.90 0.04
CA ALA A 135 9.15 19.48 0.27
C ALA A 135 9.87 18.80 1.46
N LEU A 136 9.91 17.47 1.44
CA LEU A 136 10.50 16.70 2.54
C LEU A 136 12.03 16.81 2.52
N PRO A 137 12.69 16.84 3.70
CA PRO A 137 14.12 16.64 3.76
C PRO A 137 14.49 15.21 3.29
N PRO A 138 15.78 14.93 3.03
CA PRO A 138 16.27 13.57 2.89
C PRO A 138 15.79 12.68 4.04
N ARG A 139 15.54 11.41 3.73
CA ARG A 139 14.97 10.45 4.69
C ARG A 139 15.85 9.21 4.79
N SER A 140 15.91 8.64 5.98
CA SER A 140 16.53 7.32 6.20
C SER A 140 15.73 6.13 5.66
N ALA A 141 14.46 6.33 5.25
CA ALA A 141 13.57 5.30 4.75
C ALA A 141 12.75 5.78 3.54
N PRO A 142 12.40 4.88 2.60
CA PRO A 142 11.74 5.28 1.36
C PRO A 142 10.39 5.97 1.57
N PHE A 143 10.06 6.88 0.68
CA PHE A 143 8.69 7.39 0.54
C PHE A 143 8.34 7.25 -0.93
N GLU A 144 7.47 6.30 -1.23
CA GLU A 144 7.16 5.88 -2.59
C GLU A 144 5.72 6.17 -2.95
N ILE A 145 5.50 6.38 -4.23
CA ILE A 145 4.19 6.31 -4.86
C ILE A 145 4.21 5.27 -5.96
N LEU A 146 3.11 4.52 -6.09
CA LEU A 146 2.96 3.48 -7.09
C LEU A 146 1.58 3.51 -7.75
N SER A 147 1.51 2.98 -8.97
CA SER A 147 0.26 2.83 -9.72
C SER A 147 -0.04 1.36 -9.91
N ILE A 148 -1.20 0.91 -9.41
CA ILE A 148 -1.76 -0.42 -9.67
C ILE A 148 -2.50 -0.36 -11.02
N PRO A 149 -2.18 -1.18 -12.01
CA PRO A 149 -2.85 -1.13 -13.31
C PRO A 149 -4.31 -1.57 -13.21
N ASP A 150 -5.15 -1.15 -14.16
CA ASP A 150 -6.59 -1.44 -14.15
C ASP A 150 -6.91 -2.93 -14.32
N ASN A 151 -6.07 -3.65 -15.07
CA ASN A 151 -6.12 -5.10 -15.26
C ASN A 151 -5.43 -5.90 -14.14
N ALA A 152 -5.02 -5.25 -13.04
CA ALA A 152 -4.31 -5.90 -11.93
C ALA A 152 -5.02 -7.15 -11.38
N PRO A 153 -6.36 -7.19 -11.20
CA PRO A 153 -7.03 -8.42 -10.76
C PRO A 153 -6.77 -9.58 -11.72
N ASP A 154 -6.88 -9.34 -13.01
CA ASP A 154 -6.77 -10.39 -14.03
C ASP A 154 -5.35 -10.91 -14.18
N THR A 155 -4.38 -10.08 -13.80
CA THR A 155 -2.95 -10.35 -13.99
C THR A 155 -2.32 -10.95 -12.74
N PHE A 156 -2.68 -10.43 -11.56
CA PHE A 156 -1.98 -10.70 -10.31
C PHE A 156 -2.83 -11.44 -9.28
N LEU A 157 -4.09 -11.76 -9.56
CA LEU A 157 -4.98 -12.44 -8.64
C LEU A 157 -5.56 -13.70 -9.29
N THR A 158 -5.49 -14.82 -8.58
CA THR A 158 -6.10 -16.09 -8.99
C THR A 158 -7.51 -16.25 -8.41
N ASP A 159 -8.28 -17.21 -8.95
CA ASP A 159 -9.63 -17.53 -8.47
C ASP A 159 -9.67 -18.00 -7.00
N ASP A 160 -8.58 -18.58 -6.50
CA ASP A 160 -8.43 -19.00 -5.11
C ASP A 160 -7.86 -17.89 -4.20
N GLY A 161 -7.68 -16.67 -4.73
CA GLY A 161 -7.26 -15.50 -3.96
C GLY A 161 -5.75 -15.39 -3.74
N GLN A 162 -4.94 -16.18 -4.43
CA GLN A 162 -3.49 -16.00 -4.42
C GLN A 162 -3.13 -14.71 -5.17
N VAL A 163 -2.29 -13.88 -4.56
CA VAL A 163 -1.72 -12.69 -5.16
C VAL A 163 -0.29 -12.96 -5.58
N GLU A 164 0.00 -12.77 -6.86
CA GLU A 164 1.32 -12.88 -7.46
C GLU A 164 1.70 -11.53 -8.04
N LEU A 165 2.37 -10.70 -7.22
CA LEU A 165 2.74 -9.34 -7.57
C LEU A 165 4.14 -9.05 -7.03
N ALA A 166 5.00 -8.50 -7.88
CA ALA A 166 6.34 -8.04 -7.54
C ALA A 166 6.50 -6.54 -7.83
N ARG A 167 7.63 -5.95 -7.39
CA ARG A 167 7.87 -4.50 -7.52
C ARG A 167 8.15 -4.10 -8.96
N GLU A 168 8.81 -4.97 -9.70
CA GLU A 168 9.11 -4.85 -11.12
C GLU A 168 7.87 -4.85 -12.03
N ASP A 169 6.73 -5.35 -11.53
CA ASP A 169 5.47 -5.35 -12.27
C ASP A 169 4.77 -3.98 -12.25
N LEU A 170 5.26 -3.04 -11.42
CA LEU A 170 4.61 -1.76 -11.16
C LEU A 170 5.52 -0.58 -11.49
N GLN A 171 4.88 0.52 -11.88
CA GLN A 171 5.54 1.83 -11.87
C GLN A 171 5.60 2.32 -10.42
N ILE A 172 6.82 2.49 -9.89
CA ILE A 172 7.09 2.98 -8.53
C ILE A 172 8.05 4.17 -8.62
N LEU A 173 7.74 5.27 -7.95
CA LEU A 173 8.54 6.50 -7.92
C LEU A 173 8.81 6.94 -6.49
N GLN A 174 10.04 7.38 -6.21
CA GLN A 174 10.43 7.96 -4.91
C GLN A 174 9.95 9.42 -4.80
N LEU A 175 9.45 9.82 -3.63
CA LEU A 175 9.01 11.17 -3.28
C LEU A 175 10.02 11.93 -2.41
N ALA A 176 11.04 11.25 -1.91
CA ALA A 176 12.12 11.87 -1.15
C ALA A 176 13.45 11.18 -1.48
N GLU A 177 14.53 11.93 -1.38
CA GLU A 177 15.87 11.37 -1.44
C GLU A 177 16.13 10.52 -0.20
N LEU A 178 16.86 9.43 -0.38
CA LEU A 178 17.35 8.62 0.72
C LEU A 178 18.67 9.20 1.21
N GLU A 179 18.81 9.30 2.53
CA GLU A 179 20.11 9.62 3.14
C GLU A 179 21.12 8.56 2.72
N GLU A 180 22.19 8.97 2.02
CA GLU A 180 23.32 8.08 1.80
C GLU A 180 23.94 7.77 3.17
N GLY A 181 24.03 6.49 3.51
CA GLY A 181 24.66 6.07 4.75
C GLY A 181 26.07 6.65 4.82
N SER A 182 26.35 7.43 5.87
CA SER A 182 27.72 7.80 6.25
C SER A 182 28.45 6.53 6.68
N SER A 183 28.95 5.79 5.70
CA SER A 183 30.06 4.87 5.87
C SER A 183 31.35 5.65 5.62
N ASP A 184 31.76 6.46 6.60
CA ASP A 184 33.18 6.79 6.79
C ASP A 184 33.63 6.28 8.17
N PRO A 185 34.12 5.04 8.26
CA PRO A 185 34.77 4.55 9.46
C PRO A 185 36.30 4.74 9.37
N GLN A 186 36.85 5.89 8.94
CA GLN A 186 38.28 6.17 9.13
C GLN A 186 38.62 7.65 9.43
N ARG A 187 38.38 8.07 10.67
CA ARG A 187 39.27 9.01 11.38
C ARG A 187 39.48 8.55 12.83
N SER A 188 40.55 7.78 13.04
CA SER A 188 41.27 7.65 14.31
C SER A 188 42.69 7.17 13.99
#